data_AF-A0A7C5IE05-F1
#
_entry.id   AF-A0A7C5IE05-F1
#
_cell.length_a   1.000
_cell.length_b   1.000
_cell.length_c   1.000
_cell.angle_alpha   90.00
_cell.angle_beta   90.00
_cell.angle_gamma   90.00
#
_symmetry.space_group_name_H-M   'P 1'
#
loop_
_entity.id
_entity.type
_entity.pdbx_description
1 polymer ?
#
loop_
_entity_poly.entity_id
_entity_poly.type
_entity_poly.pdbx_seq_one_letter_code
_entity_poly.pdbx_strand_id
1 'polypeptide(L)'
;MAMDYLIIDESKCRKDGICVRECPASIIQLSKETGYPEITGDGNCLVCGHCVAVCPNGALSHERILLEDCPPIREDLVIGEEQAVQFLRSRRSIRHFQDKPVEKEKIHRLIEVARYAPTGGNRQLVEWLVLTDRSRLHTISALTVDWIRTVIKDPQVIAARPYLPAMVRAWEGNHDPVLRNAPVLIAASAPREAVNGLIDLTLALCYFELLAPLKGLGT
;
A
#
# COMPACT_ATOMS: atom_id res chain seq x y z
N MET A 1 -3.42 -34.03 -7.60
CA MET A 1 -3.56 -33.35 -8.89
C MET A 1 -2.45 -32.33 -8.95
N ALA A 2 -1.62 -32.32 -10.00
CA ALA A 2 -0.57 -31.32 -10.13
C ALA A 2 -1.23 -29.92 -10.16
N MET A 3 -0.82 -29.05 -9.24
CA MET A 3 -1.28 -27.67 -9.22
C MET A 3 -0.44 -26.92 -10.25
N ASP A 4 -0.99 -26.74 -11.45
CA ASP A 4 -0.26 -26.17 -12.56
C ASP A 4 -0.56 -24.68 -12.68
N TYR A 5 0.10 -23.88 -11.83
CA TYR A 5 -0.07 -22.43 -11.81
C TYR A 5 0.58 -21.72 -12.99
N LEU A 6 1.57 -22.37 -13.62
CA LEU A 6 2.42 -21.78 -14.64
C LEU A 6 1.89 -22.07 -16.04
N ILE A 7 1.81 -21.02 -16.85
CA ILE A 7 1.52 -21.10 -18.28
C ILE A 7 2.80 -20.74 -19.02
N ILE A 8 3.26 -21.63 -19.90
CA ILE A 8 4.57 -21.53 -20.54
C ILE A 8 4.40 -21.37 -22.05
N ASP A 9 4.95 -20.29 -22.60
CA ASP A 9 5.15 -20.15 -24.03
C ASP A 9 6.43 -20.89 -24.42
N GLU A 10 6.27 -22.13 -24.88
CA GLU A 10 7.38 -23.00 -25.30
C GLU A 10 8.22 -22.40 -26.43
N SER A 11 7.67 -21.51 -27.25
CA SER A 11 8.42 -20.85 -28.33
C SER A 11 9.44 -19.82 -27.82
N LYS A 12 9.23 -19.31 -26.60
CA LYS A 12 10.08 -18.28 -25.97
C LYS A 12 10.92 -18.83 -24.83
N CYS A 13 10.48 -19.90 -24.18
CA CYS A 13 11.16 -20.44 -23.00
C CYS A 13 12.54 -21.01 -23.36
N ARG A 14 13.59 -20.50 -22.71
CA ARG A 14 14.98 -20.93 -22.92
C ARG A 14 15.45 -22.02 -21.96
N LYS A 15 14.58 -22.48 -21.05
CA LYS A 15 14.92 -23.50 -20.02
C LYS A 15 16.13 -23.10 -19.16
N ASP A 16 16.29 -21.80 -18.93
CA ASP A 16 17.41 -21.18 -18.20
C ASP A 16 17.32 -21.29 -16.67
N GLY A 17 16.16 -21.71 -16.16
CA GLY A 17 15.89 -21.89 -14.74
C GLY A 17 15.91 -20.60 -13.91
N ILE A 18 15.78 -19.41 -14.51
CA ILE A 18 15.74 -18.15 -13.74
C ILE A 18 14.54 -18.17 -12.77
N CYS A 19 13.35 -18.51 -13.27
CA CYS A 19 12.14 -18.64 -12.44
C CYS A 19 12.30 -19.60 -11.26
N VAL A 20 13.07 -20.68 -11.43
CA VAL A 20 13.39 -21.65 -10.37
C VAL A 20 14.23 -21.00 -9.28
N ARG A 21 15.32 -20.33 -9.65
CA ARG A 21 16.24 -19.68 -8.70
C ARG A 21 15.58 -18.54 -7.93
N GLU A 22 14.68 -17.85 -8.59
CA GLU A 22 14.03 -16.65 -8.07
C GLU A 22 12.78 -16.95 -7.24
N CYS A 23 12.22 -18.17 -7.32
CA CYS A 23 11.01 -18.51 -6.58
C CYS A 23 11.26 -18.51 -5.05
N PRO A 24 10.71 -17.56 -4.28
CA PRO A 24 10.97 -17.49 -2.84
C PRO A 24 10.34 -18.66 -2.06
N ALA A 25 9.34 -19.32 -2.63
CA ALA A 25 8.69 -20.49 -2.05
C ALA A 25 9.40 -21.80 -2.43
N SER A 26 10.40 -21.76 -3.33
CA SER A 26 11.14 -22.94 -3.82
C SER A 26 10.24 -24.06 -4.36
N ILE A 27 9.13 -23.69 -5.03
CA ILE A 27 8.13 -24.63 -5.56
C ILE A 27 8.23 -24.83 -7.08
N ILE A 28 9.25 -24.30 -7.75
CA ILE A 28 9.45 -24.47 -9.19
C ILE A 28 10.72 -25.30 -9.37
N GLN A 29 10.68 -26.33 -10.21
CA GLN A 29 11.88 -27.05 -10.67
C GLN A 29 11.90 -27.13 -12.19
N LEU A 30 13.06 -27.45 -12.77
CA LEU A 30 13.10 -27.86 -14.19
C LEU A 30 12.76 -29.34 -14.28
N SER A 31 11.77 -29.67 -15.10
CA SER A 31 11.37 -31.04 -15.42
C SER A 31 12.56 -31.82 -15.95
N LYS A 32 12.80 -33.03 -15.41
CA LYS A 32 13.86 -33.91 -15.91
C LYS A 32 13.55 -34.47 -17.30
N GLU A 33 12.27 -34.53 -17.67
CA GLU A 33 11.81 -35.09 -18.94
C GLU A 33 11.80 -34.03 -20.03
N THR A 34 11.18 -32.87 -19.76
CA THR A 34 10.97 -31.84 -20.79
C THR A 34 11.97 -30.69 -20.71
N GLY A 35 12.61 -30.49 -19.55
CA GLY A 35 13.45 -29.33 -19.25
C GLY A 35 12.69 -28.03 -19.01
N TYR A 36 11.36 -28.02 -19.10
CA TYR A 36 10.56 -26.83 -18.78
C TYR A 36 10.36 -26.67 -17.27
N PRO A 37 10.15 -25.44 -16.78
CA PRO A 37 9.79 -25.24 -15.38
C PRO A 37 8.43 -25.88 -15.07
N GLU A 38 8.33 -26.59 -13.95
CA GLU A 38 7.10 -27.21 -13.46
C GLU A 38 6.96 -26.95 -11.96
N ILE A 39 5.73 -26.89 -11.47
CA ILE A 39 5.47 -26.73 -10.04
C ILE A 39 5.71 -28.06 -9.33
N THR A 40 6.54 -28.02 -8.29
CA THR A 40 6.74 -29.13 -7.36
C THR A 40 6.45 -28.74 -5.93
N GLY A 41 5.79 -29.65 -5.22
CA GLY A 41 5.46 -29.49 -3.82
C GLY A 41 3.97 -29.27 -3.58
N ASP A 42 3.67 -28.95 -2.34
CA ASP A 42 2.36 -28.91 -1.68
C ASP A 42 1.60 -27.60 -1.88
N GLY A 43 1.96 -26.80 -2.89
CA GLY A 43 1.09 -25.72 -3.39
C GLY A 43 1.14 -24.39 -2.63
N ASN A 44 2.20 -24.12 -1.86
CA ASN A 44 2.38 -22.86 -1.13
C ASN A 44 2.86 -21.69 -2.02
N CYS A 45 2.25 -21.51 -3.20
CA CYS A 45 2.52 -20.37 -4.06
C CYS A 45 2.08 -19.06 -3.38
N LEU A 46 2.97 -18.06 -3.32
CA LEU A 46 2.65 -16.72 -2.80
C LEU A 46 1.83 -15.87 -3.77
N VAL A 47 1.63 -16.36 -4.99
CA VAL A 47 0.97 -15.64 -6.09
C VAL A 47 1.62 -14.26 -6.29
N CYS A 48 2.95 -14.18 -6.18
CA CYS A 48 3.70 -12.92 -6.24
C CYS A 48 4.04 -12.47 -7.66
N GLY A 49 3.90 -13.34 -8.66
CA GLY A 49 4.22 -13.02 -10.05
C GLY A 49 5.72 -12.89 -10.34
N HIS A 50 6.59 -13.16 -9.36
CA HIS A 50 8.04 -12.98 -9.56
C HIS A 50 8.57 -13.88 -10.68
N CYS A 51 8.07 -15.11 -10.82
CA CYS A 51 8.40 -15.99 -11.94
C CYS A 51 8.03 -15.42 -13.33
N VAL A 52 6.95 -14.62 -13.41
CA VAL A 52 6.51 -13.92 -14.62
C VAL A 52 7.45 -12.75 -14.91
N ALA A 53 7.69 -11.92 -13.89
CA ALA A 53 8.47 -10.68 -14.00
C ALA A 53 9.96 -10.91 -14.33
N VAL A 54 10.58 -11.96 -13.78
CA VAL A 54 12.01 -12.22 -13.97
C VAL A 54 12.34 -12.93 -15.28
N CYS A 55 11.34 -13.39 -16.04
CA CYS A 55 11.59 -14.11 -17.29
C CYS A 55 12.06 -13.14 -18.39
N PRO A 56 13.34 -13.18 -18.80
CA PRO A 56 13.86 -12.18 -19.74
C PRO A 56 13.31 -12.35 -21.16
N ASN A 57 12.73 -13.51 -21.46
CA ASN A 57 12.15 -13.83 -22.77
C ASN A 57 10.63 -13.67 -22.80
N GLY A 58 9.98 -13.27 -21.69
CA GLY A 58 8.52 -13.16 -21.61
C GLY A 58 7.80 -14.48 -21.89
N ALA A 59 8.36 -15.59 -21.41
CA ALA A 59 7.88 -16.93 -21.69
C ALA A 59 6.95 -17.52 -20.62
N LEU A 60 6.81 -16.84 -19.48
CA LEU A 60 6.05 -17.33 -18.33
C LEU A 60 4.86 -16.42 -18.04
N SER A 61 3.73 -17.03 -17.74
CA SER A 61 2.56 -16.41 -17.12
C SER A 61 2.13 -17.27 -15.93
N HIS A 62 1.36 -16.68 -15.02
CA HIS A 62 0.72 -17.38 -13.92
C HIS A 62 -0.80 -17.26 -14.09
N GLU A 63 -1.58 -18.28 -13.76
CA GLU A 63 -3.06 -18.28 -13.96
C GLU A 63 -3.79 -17.04 -13.42
N ARG A 64 -3.24 -16.43 -12.36
CA ARG A 64 -3.75 -15.22 -11.69
C ARG A 64 -2.97 -13.94 -12.00
N ILE A 65 -1.85 -14.05 -12.72
CA ILE A 65 -0.94 -12.96 -13.05
C ILE A 65 -0.46 -13.21 -14.47
N LEU A 66 -1.27 -12.79 -15.43
CA LEU A 66 -0.96 -12.93 -16.84
C LEU A 66 0.14 -11.93 -17.22
N LEU A 67 1.05 -12.34 -18.11
CA LEU A 67 2.14 -11.46 -18.56
C LEU A 67 1.59 -10.18 -19.23
N GLU A 68 0.46 -10.27 -19.92
CA GLU A 68 -0.21 -9.13 -20.57
C GLU A 68 -0.70 -8.05 -19.58
N ASP A 69 -1.01 -8.44 -18.35
CA ASP A 69 -1.41 -7.54 -17.26
C ASP A 69 -0.21 -6.93 -16.51
N CYS A 70 1.01 -7.35 -16.87
CA CYS A 70 2.25 -6.94 -16.22
C CYS A 70 2.97 -5.91 -17.12
N PRO A 71 2.65 -4.61 -17.02
CA PRO A 71 3.29 -3.61 -17.87
C PRO A 71 4.81 -3.59 -17.61
N PRO A 72 5.64 -3.52 -18.66
CA PRO A 72 7.08 -3.44 -18.50
C PRO A 72 7.48 -2.12 -17.84
N ILE A 73 8.67 -2.11 -17.22
CA ILE A 73 9.28 -0.87 -16.76
C ILE A 73 9.56 0.01 -17.98
N ARG A 74 9.18 1.28 -17.85
CA ARG A 74 9.36 2.30 -18.87
C ARG A 74 10.69 3.03 -18.66
N GLU A 75 11.68 2.70 -19.49
CA GLU A 75 13.02 3.30 -19.45
C GLU A 75 12.98 4.83 -19.63
N ASP A 76 12.02 5.36 -20.38
CA ASP A 76 11.84 6.80 -20.58
C ASP A 76 11.35 7.55 -19.33
N LEU A 77 10.91 6.83 -18.29
CA LEU A 77 10.45 7.38 -17.01
C LEU A 77 11.46 7.21 -15.87
N VAL A 78 12.60 6.54 -16.11
CA VAL A 78 13.61 6.33 -15.07
C VAL A 78 14.15 7.69 -14.61
N ILE A 79 14.09 7.92 -13.30
CA ILE A 79 14.60 9.16 -12.69
C ILE A 79 16.02 8.96 -12.17
N GLY A 80 16.83 10.02 -12.25
CA GLY A 80 18.17 10.05 -11.65
C GLY A 80 18.13 10.18 -10.13
N GLU A 81 19.28 9.97 -9.48
CA GLU A 81 19.41 10.04 -8.02
C GLU A 81 18.95 11.39 -7.44
N GLU A 82 19.37 12.51 -8.03
CA GLU A 82 18.98 13.85 -7.57
C GLU A 82 17.46 14.06 -7.61
N GLN A 83 16.81 13.58 -8.67
CA GLN A 83 15.36 13.64 -8.82
C GLN A 83 14.66 12.77 -7.77
N ALA A 84 15.19 11.57 -7.50
CA ALA A 84 14.66 10.69 -6.47
C ALA A 84 14.78 11.30 -5.06
N VAL A 85 15.94 11.88 -4.72
CA VAL A 85 16.15 12.57 -3.44
C VAL A 85 15.19 13.75 -3.28
N GLN A 86 15.04 14.57 -4.33
CA GLN A 86 14.09 15.68 -4.33
C GLN A 86 12.64 15.18 -4.12
N PHE A 87 12.22 14.14 -4.84
CA PHE A 87 10.91 13.53 -4.70
C PHE A 87 10.65 13.06 -3.27
N LEU A 88 11.54 12.23 -2.73
CA LEU A 88 11.38 11.63 -1.40
C LEU A 88 11.38 12.66 -0.27
N ARG A 89 12.14 13.76 -0.41
CA ARG A 89 12.22 14.83 0.62
C ARG A 89 11.11 15.89 0.49
N SER A 90 10.44 15.98 -0.66
CA SER A 90 9.42 17.00 -0.93
C SER A 90 8.13 16.79 -0.13
N ARG A 91 7.83 15.55 0.27
CA ARG A 91 6.62 15.22 1.05
C ARG A 91 6.68 15.89 2.42
N ARG A 92 5.62 16.61 2.78
CA ARG A 92 5.43 17.28 4.07
C ARG A 92 4.04 16.97 4.62
N SER A 93 3.92 16.98 5.95
CA SER A 93 2.62 16.88 6.61
C SER A 93 1.89 18.21 6.50
N ILE A 94 0.82 18.23 5.70
CA ILE A 94 -0.05 19.37 5.49
C ILE A 94 -1.15 19.33 6.53
N ARG A 95 -1.33 20.46 7.23
CA ARG A 95 -2.21 20.56 8.40
C ARG A 95 -3.19 21.73 8.30
N HIS A 96 -3.32 22.28 7.10
CA HIS A 96 -4.24 23.33 6.76
C HIS A 96 -4.82 23.00 5.39
N PHE A 97 -6.12 22.71 5.36
CA PHE A 97 -6.80 22.20 4.18
C PHE A 97 -7.77 23.24 3.65
N GLN A 98 -7.93 23.27 2.34
CA GLN A 98 -8.96 24.07 1.70
C GLN A 98 -10.33 23.43 1.94
N ASP A 99 -11.37 24.26 2.07
CA ASP A 99 -12.76 23.79 2.05
C ASP A 99 -13.20 23.48 0.62
N LYS A 100 -12.52 22.50 0.01
CA LYS A 100 -12.73 22.06 -1.36
C LYS A 100 -12.82 20.54 -1.39
N PRO A 101 -13.88 19.95 -2.00
CA PRO A 101 -13.94 18.52 -2.23
C PRO A 101 -12.75 18.02 -3.05
N VAL A 102 -12.30 16.79 -2.76
CA VAL A 102 -11.26 16.11 -3.53
C VAL A 102 -11.91 15.21 -4.57
N GLU A 103 -11.41 15.25 -5.80
CA GLU A 103 -11.86 14.40 -6.90
C GLU A 103 -11.65 12.91 -6.57
N LYS A 104 -12.68 12.09 -6.81
CA LYS A 104 -12.66 10.65 -6.49
C LYS A 104 -11.53 9.93 -7.23
N GLU A 105 -11.27 10.34 -8.46
CA GLU A 105 -10.26 9.78 -9.36
C GLU A 105 -8.86 9.98 -8.82
N LYS A 106 -8.59 11.12 -8.16
CA LYS A 106 -7.30 11.36 -7.48
C LYS A 106 -7.12 10.39 -6.32
N ILE A 107 -8.13 10.22 -5.47
CA ILE A 107 -8.08 9.28 -4.33
C ILE A 107 -7.89 7.85 -4.84
N HIS A 108 -8.66 7.44 -5.84
CA HIS A 108 -8.55 6.11 -6.44
C HIS A 108 -7.15 5.89 -7.02
N ARG A 109 -6.57 6.88 -7.70
CA ARG A 109 -5.21 6.76 -8.24
C ARG A 109 -4.16 6.63 -7.13
N LEU A 110 -4.31 7.33 -6.01
CA LEU A 110 -3.39 7.20 -4.88
C LEU A 110 -3.46 5.80 -4.25
N ILE A 111 -4.67 5.26 -4.05
CA ILE A 111 -4.88 3.89 -3.55
C ILE A 111 -4.32 2.86 -4.53
N GLU A 112 -4.57 3.04 -5.83
CA GLU A 112 -4.06 2.16 -6.87
C GLU A 112 -2.54 2.15 -6.95
N VAL A 113 -1.86 3.25 -6.63
CA VAL A 113 -0.39 3.25 -6.55
C VAL A 113 0.11 2.67 -5.23
N ALA A 114 -0.61 2.93 -4.13
CA ALA A 114 -0.27 2.38 -2.82
C ALA A 114 -0.27 0.85 -2.79
N ARG A 115 -1.06 0.19 -3.64
CA ARG A 115 -1.10 -1.29 -3.76
C ARG A 115 0.25 -1.90 -4.21
N TYR A 116 1.12 -1.12 -4.85
CA TYR A 116 2.46 -1.58 -5.24
C TYR A 116 3.44 -1.64 -4.07
N ALA A 117 3.05 -1.15 -2.88
CA ALA A 117 3.84 -1.34 -1.68
C ALA A 117 3.97 -2.85 -1.38
N PRO A 118 5.15 -3.32 -0.94
CA PRO A 118 5.34 -4.73 -0.64
C PRO A 118 4.53 -5.13 0.60
N THR A 119 4.05 -6.38 0.60
CA THR A 119 3.36 -6.98 1.75
C THR A 119 3.96 -8.33 2.10
N GLY A 120 3.92 -8.69 3.37
CA GLY A 120 4.47 -9.97 3.84
C GLY A 120 3.83 -11.17 3.14
N GLY A 121 4.63 -11.93 2.37
CA GLY A 121 4.14 -13.08 1.60
C GLY A 121 3.16 -12.72 0.49
N ASN A 122 3.17 -11.47 0.02
CA ASN A 122 2.26 -10.95 -1.00
C ASN A 122 0.76 -11.09 -0.67
N ARG A 123 0.40 -11.09 0.62
CA ARG A 123 -0.99 -11.31 1.04
C ARG A 123 -1.93 -10.17 0.67
N GLN A 124 -1.41 -8.94 0.51
CA GLN A 124 -2.16 -7.77 0.06
C GLN A 124 -3.48 -7.53 0.84
N LEU A 125 -3.45 -7.70 2.16
CA LEU A 125 -4.63 -7.61 3.03
C LEU A 125 -4.99 -6.16 3.45
N VAL A 126 -4.48 -5.17 2.73
CA VAL A 126 -4.75 -3.76 3.03
C VAL A 126 -6.11 -3.38 2.46
N GLU A 127 -6.97 -2.89 3.34
CA GLU A 127 -8.29 -2.35 3.03
C GLU A 127 -8.31 -0.84 3.25
N TRP A 128 -9.13 -0.13 2.46
CA TRP A 128 -9.20 1.33 2.48
C TRP A 128 -10.64 1.79 2.73
N LEU A 129 -10.82 2.63 3.75
CA LEU A 129 -12.06 3.35 4.02
C LEU A 129 -11.86 4.83 3.69
N VAL A 130 -12.66 5.34 2.76
CA VAL A 130 -12.64 6.75 2.33
C VAL A 130 -13.93 7.43 2.81
N LEU A 131 -13.77 8.48 3.62
CA LEU A 131 -14.87 9.26 4.19
C LEU A 131 -14.78 10.69 3.69
N THR A 132 -15.84 11.15 3.01
CA THR A 132 -15.94 12.50 2.43
C THR A 132 -17.12 13.31 2.99
N ASP A 133 -18.00 12.67 3.76
CA ASP A 133 -19.16 13.34 4.34
C ASP A 133 -18.74 14.28 5.48
N ARG A 134 -18.97 15.59 5.30
CA ARG A 134 -18.50 16.62 6.24
C ARG A 134 -19.10 16.46 7.64
N SER A 135 -20.36 16.02 7.74
CA SER A 135 -21.03 15.83 9.02
C SER A 135 -20.42 14.66 9.81
N ARG A 136 -20.10 13.56 9.12
CA ARG A 136 -19.42 12.39 9.70
C ARG A 136 -18.00 12.72 10.10
N LEU A 137 -17.25 13.46 9.28
CA LEU A 137 -15.89 13.91 9.61
C LEU A 137 -15.88 14.81 10.86
N HIS A 138 -16.81 15.76 10.95
CA HIS A 138 -16.97 16.57 12.15
C HIS A 138 -17.32 15.71 13.38
N THR A 139 -18.23 14.74 13.22
CA THR A 139 -18.63 13.81 14.29
C THR A 139 -17.44 12.99 14.80
N ILE A 140 -16.57 12.49 13.90
CA ILE A 140 -15.35 11.77 14.28
C ILE A 140 -14.44 12.64 15.15
N SER A 141 -14.25 13.90 14.76
CA SER A 141 -13.43 14.85 15.52
C SER A 141 -14.04 15.14 16.89
N ALA A 142 -15.36 15.37 16.95
CA ALA A 142 -16.09 15.61 18.19
C ALA A 142 -15.98 14.43 19.16
N LEU A 143 -16.23 13.20 18.69
CA LEU A 143 -16.10 11.97 19.49
C LEU A 143 -14.68 11.79 20.01
N THR A 144 -13.67 12.09 19.19
CA THR A 144 -12.27 12.04 19.61
C THR A 144 -12.00 13.05 20.73
N VAL A 145 -12.50 14.29 20.61
CA VAL A 145 -12.35 15.32 21.65
C VAL A 145 -13.08 14.93 22.95
N ASP A 146 -14.27 14.34 22.86
CA ASP A 146 -15.01 13.86 24.04
C ASP A 146 -14.28 12.72 24.76
N TRP A 147 -13.65 11.82 24.01
CA TRP A 147 -12.75 10.83 24.58
C TRP A 147 -11.54 11.50 25.26
N ILE A 148 -10.93 12.51 24.62
CA ILE A 148 -9.81 13.28 25.21
C ILE A 148 -10.24 13.91 26.54
N ARG A 149 -11.40 14.57 26.60
CA ARG A 149 -11.98 15.15 27.84
C ARG A 149 -12.10 14.12 28.95
N THR A 150 -12.35 12.86 28.61
CA THR A 150 -12.46 11.77 29.58
C THR A 150 -11.09 11.34 30.10
N VAL A 151 -10.11 11.13 29.23
CA VAL A 151 -8.79 10.60 29.62
C VAL A 151 -7.89 11.63 30.30
N ILE A 152 -8.05 12.93 30.02
CA ILE A 152 -7.25 13.97 30.69
C ILE A 152 -7.63 14.18 32.16
N LYS A 153 -8.67 13.54 32.67
CA LYS A 153 -8.98 13.55 34.11
C LYS A 153 -7.93 12.78 34.92
N ASP A 154 -7.19 11.88 34.28
CA ASP A 154 -6.08 11.16 34.88
C ASP A 154 -4.78 11.99 34.77
N PRO A 155 -4.15 12.38 35.91
CA PRO A 155 -2.88 13.10 35.91
C PRO A 155 -1.75 12.37 35.20
N GLN A 156 -1.75 11.03 35.19
CA GLN A 156 -0.72 10.24 34.49
C GLN A 156 -0.82 10.40 32.98
N VAL A 157 -2.04 10.47 32.44
CA VAL A 157 -2.28 10.72 31.02
C VAL A 157 -1.80 12.11 30.64
N ILE A 158 -2.08 13.13 31.46
CA ILE A 158 -1.58 14.50 31.22
C ILE A 158 -0.06 14.53 31.24
N ALA A 159 0.57 13.91 32.24
CA ALA A 159 2.02 13.86 32.35
C ALA A 159 2.67 13.20 31.12
N ALA A 160 2.09 12.11 30.61
CA ALA A 160 2.58 11.42 29.42
C ALA A 160 2.26 12.16 28.11
N ARG A 161 1.16 12.93 28.06
CA ARG A 161 0.65 13.59 26.85
C ARG A 161 0.16 15.02 27.17
N PRO A 162 1.08 15.96 27.46
CA PRO A 162 0.72 17.29 27.95
C PRO A 162 0.01 18.18 26.91
N TYR A 163 -0.01 17.77 25.63
CA TYR A 163 -0.69 18.49 24.56
C TYR A 163 -2.21 18.24 24.51
N LEU A 164 -2.73 17.19 25.15
CA LEU A 164 -4.16 16.84 25.08
C LEU A 164 -5.11 17.94 25.59
N PRO A 165 -4.85 18.63 26.71
CA PRO A 165 -5.69 19.77 27.12
C PRO A 165 -5.70 20.92 26.10
N ALA A 166 -4.62 21.11 25.34
CA ALA A 166 -4.57 22.13 24.30
C ALA A 166 -5.47 21.78 23.11
N MET A 167 -5.64 20.49 22.80
CA MET A 167 -6.58 20.05 21.76
C MET A 167 -8.02 20.38 22.16
N VAL A 168 -8.43 20.10 23.40
CA VAL A 168 -9.78 20.44 23.90
C VAL A 168 -10.04 21.95 23.80
N ARG A 169 -9.08 22.77 24.23
CA ARG A 169 -9.19 24.24 24.11
C ARG A 169 -9.30 24.71 22.65
N ALA A 170 -8.56 24.08 21.74
CA ALA A 170 -8.64 24.41 20.31
C ALA A 170 -10.04 24.12 19.77
N TRP A 171 -10.61 22.96 20.13
CA TRP A 171 -11.97 22.59 19.75
C TRP A 171 -13.02 23.57 20.30
N GLU A 172 -12.92 23.97 21.56
CA GLU A 172 -13.79 24.99 22.17
C GLU A 172 -13.65 26.36 21.50
N GLY A 173 -12.47 26.67 20.96
CA GLY A 173 -12.20 27.81 20.10
C GLY A 173 -12.64 27.65 18.64
N ASN A 174 -13.46 26.65 18.32
CA ASN A 174 -13.94 26.33 16.97
C ASN A 174 -12.81 25.99 15.97
N HIS A 175 -11.71 25.42 16.46
CA HIS A 175 -10.61 24.90 15.66
C HIS A 175 -10.51 23.38 15.83
N ASP A 176 -10.76 22.63 14.77
CA ASP A 176 -10.64 21.17 14.77
C ASP A 176 -9.16 20.74 14.94
N PRO A 177 -8.76 20.17 16.10
CA PRO A 177 -7.39 19.74 16.33
C PRO A 177 -7.12 18.32 15.83
N VAL A 178 -8.16 17.58 15.42
CA VAL A 178 -8.11 16.15 15.08
C VAL A 178 -7.92 15.99 13.59
N LEU A 179 -8.91 16.39 12.79
CA LEU A 179 -8.86 16.30 11.33
C LEU A 179 -8.49 17.62 10.66
N ARG A 180 -8.41 18.72 11.43
CA ARG A 180 -8.00 20.04 10.94
C ARG A 180 -8.84 20.52 9.77
N ASN A 181 -10.12 20.18 9.79
CA ASN A 181 -11.09 20.47 8.73
C ASN A 181 -10.77 19.83 7.37
N ALA A 182 -9.93 18.79 7.31
CA ALA A 182 -9.66 18.04 6.08
C ALA A 182 -10.99 17.62 5.40
N PRO A 183 -11.12 17.81 4.08
CA PRO A 183 -12.34 17.44 3.34
C PRO A 183 -12.52 15.93 3.17
N VAL A 184 -11.47 15.15 3.44
CA VAL A 184 -11.46 13.70 3.30
C VAL A 184 -10.65 13.09 4.44
N LEU A 185 -11.16 11.99 5.03
CA LEU A 185 -10.39 11.08 5.87
C LEU A 185 -10.22 9.76 5.13
N ILE A 186 -8.98 9.27 5.07
CA ILE A 186 -8.65 7.96 4.52
C ILE A 186 -8.05 7.14 5.66
N ALA A 187 -8.66 5.99 5.93
CA ALA A 187 -8.16 5.02 6.89
C ALA A 187 -7.77 3.74 6.16
N ALA A 188 -6.53 3.30 6.37
CA ALA A 188 -6.06 1.99 5.94
C ALA A 188 -6.17 1.00 7.11
N SER A 189 -6.66 -0.21 6.84
CA SER A 189 -6.80 -1.27 7.84
C SER A 189 -6.40 -2.64 7.27
N ALA A 190 -6.08 -3.56 8.17
CA ALA A 190 -5.82 -4.95 7.84
C ALA A 190 -6.49 -5.85 8.89
N PRO A 191 -6.85 -7.11 8.55
CA PRO A 191 -7.36 -8.06 9.53
C PRO A 191 -6.45 -8.19 10.74
N ARG A 192 -7.03 -8.38 11.93
CA ARG A 192 -6.27 -8.46 13.18
C ARG A 192 -5.27 -9.63 13.17
N GLU A 193 -5.60 -10.69 12.45
CA GLU A 193 -4.84 -11.92 12.32
C GLU A 193 -3.67 -11.78 11.33
N ALA A 194 -3.61 -10.67 10.58
CA ALA A 194 -2.51 -10.38 9.68
C ALA A 194 -1.24 -10.06 10.49
N VAL A 195 -0.35 -11.04 10.61
CA VAL A 195 0.90 -10.95 11.37
C VAL A 195 1.73 -9.70 11.04
N ASN A 196 1.80 -9.33 9.76
CA ASN A 196 2.54 -8.15 9.28
C ASN A 196 1.64 -6.94 9.01
N GLY A 197 0.35 -6.98 9.39
CA GLY A 197 -0.65 -6.00 8.96
C GLY A 197 -0.25 -4.56 9.25
N LEU A 198 0.27 -4.26 10.44
CA LEU A 198 0.71 -2.89 10.78
C LEU A 198 1.87 -2.40 9.90
N ILE A 199 2.80 -3.28 9.53
CA ILE A 199 3.93 -2.94 8.66
C ILE A 199 3.43 -2.72 7.23
N ASP A 200 2.60 -3.64 6.73
CA ASP A 200 2.00 -3.56 5.39
C ASP A 200 1.20 -2.24 5.22
N LEU A 201 0.43 -1.85 6.24
CA LEU A 201 -0.31 -0.59 6.28
C LEU A 201 0.62 0.62 6.20
N THR A 202 1.71 0.61 6.97
CA THR A 202 2.67 1.71 7.00
C THR A 202 3.34 1.88 5.64
N LEU A 203 3.72 0.78 4.99
CA LEU A 203 4.35 0.80 3.66
C LEU A 203 3.39 1.32 2.59
N ALA A 204 2.14 0.87 2.60
CA ALA A 204 1.11 1.33 1.68
C ALA A 204 0.81 2.83 1.84
N LEU A 205 0.71 3.31 3.09
CA LEU A 205 0.52 4.73 3.38
C LEU A 205 1.73 5.57 2.93
N CYS A 206 2.97 5.08 3.08
CA CYS A 206 4.15 5.78 2.56
C CYS A 206 4.06 6.01 1.04
N TYR A 207 3.65 5.00 0.26
CA TYR A 207 3.47 5.12 -1.19
C TYR A 207 2.35 6.11 -1.54
N PHE A 208 1.25 6.03 -0.80
CA PHE A 208 0.11 6.94 -0.93
C PHE A 208 0.55 8.41 -0.73
N GLU A 209 1.23 8.69 0.38
CA GLU A 209 1.64 10.05 0.77
C GLU A 209 2.72 10.62 -0.16
N LEU A 210 3.63 9.81 -0.66
CA LEU A 210 4.67 10.26 -1.60
C LEU A 210 4.07 10.74 -2.93
N LEU A 211 2.98 10.12 -3.40
CA LEU A 211 2.32 10.51 -4.64
C LEU A 211 1.32 11.66 -4.47
N ALA A 212 0.77 11.87 -3.26
CA ALA A 212 -0.27 12.87 -3.01
C ALA A 212 0.10 14.30 -3.44
N PRO A 213 1.32 14.83 -3.17
CA PRO A 213 1.73 16.15 -3.64
C PRO A 213 1.70 16.31 -5.16
N LEU A 214 2.07 15.25 -5.91
CA LEU A 214 2.03 15.25 -7.38
C LEU A 214 0.59 15.28 -7.93
N LYS A 215 -0.41 15.02 -7.08
CA LYS A 215 -1.84 15.19 -7.38
C LYS A 215 -2.41 16.50 -6.85
N GLY A 216 -1.55 17.39 -6.34
CA GLY A 216 -1.94 18.66 -5.74
C GLY A 216 -2.65 18.50 -4.39
N LEU A 217 -2.40 17.39 -3.70
CA LEU A 217 -3.03 17.07 -2.42
C LEU A 217 -1.99 17.13 -1.29
N GLY A 218 -2.44 17.59 -0.13
CA GLY A 218 -1.70 17.48 1.13
C GLY A 218 -2.28 16.35 1.99
N THR A 219 -1.44 15.68 2.76
CA THR A 219 -1.81 14.67 3.75
C THR A 219 -1.27 15.02 5.13
#